data_AF-A0A7G6WLX4-F1
#
_entry.id   AF-A0A7G6WLX4-F1
#
_cell.length_a   1.000
_cell.length_b   1.000
_cell.length_c   1.000
_cell.angle_alpha   90.00
_cell.angle_beta   90.00
_cell.angle_gamma   90.00
#
_symmetry.space_group_name_H-M   'P 1'
#
loop_
_entity.id
_entity.type
_entity.pdbx_description
1 polymer ?
#
loop_
_entity_poly.entity_id
_entity_poly.type
_entity_poly.pdbx_seq_one_letter_code
_entity_poly.pdbx_strand_id
1 'polypeptide(L)'
;MKRWLDNAETAVANHSDRLNAINIFPVADGDTGTNLYLTVRAAARALHRDPAGQDEAVPADAGQSDVGAVLARAGRAAMEQARGNSGTLFAVFLCAAAEPLAGHTRLTSTLLAAALNRAQIRAWSALSDPVAGTMLSVMEAAARAAAAVDAGHNGDDSNQALGKALDAAVNGALNAVVSTESQLAALEAAHVVDAGGVGMLLILDCLRSAVLGEGLQGELLDGLHGYDVQDPHIHADMPVDDGVEVMCTISLSPLSAATLRQRLDEIGESVIMSQVDSLADAEGSYRWRVHVHVPDAAPAVALIRSLGEPSDISVSELAMARDPEPAPVSSSGHER
;
A
#
# COMPACT_ATOMS: atom_id res chain seq x y z
N MET A 1 -4.45 -11.08 -13.31
CA MET A 1 -3.85 -11.03 -11.96
C MET A 1 -2.35 -11.24 -11.98
N LYS A 2 -1.81 -12.39 -12.39
CA LYS A 2 -0.34 -12.59 -12.46
C LYS A 2 0.40 -11.50 -13.26
N ARG A 3 0.01 -11.28 -14.53
CA ARG A 3 0.53 -10.20 -15.38
C ARG A 3 0.40 -8.81 -14.74
N TRP A 4 -0.66 -8.56 -13.97
CA TRP A 4 -0.85 -7.28 -13.29
C TRP A 4 0.22 -7.07 -12.22
N LEU A 5 0.42 -8.06 -11.33
CA LEU A 5 1.41 -7.94 -10.25
C LEU A 5 2.85 -7.94 -10.78
N ASP A 6 3.15 -8.67 -11.86
CA ASP A 6 4.47 -8.62 -12.51
C ASP A 6 4.74 -7.22 -13.12
N ASN A 7 3.74 -6.64 -13.78
CA ASN A 7 3.84 -5.27 -14.31
C ASN A 7 3.98 -4.24 -13.17
N ALA A 8 3.21 -4.41 -12.09
CA ALA A 8 3.26 -3.53 -10.93
C ALA A 8 4.61 -3.63 -10.20
N GLU A 9 5.18 -4.83 -10.04
CA GLU A 9 6.52 -5.00 -9.46
C GLU A 9 7.55 -4.21 -10.26
N THR A 10 7.54 -4.36 -11.58
CA THR A 10 8.48 -3.67 -12.49
C THR A 10 8.28 -2.16 -12.44
N ALA A 11 7.03 -1.69 -12.52
CA ALA A 11 6.72 -0.27 -12.51
C ALA A 11 7.10 0.38 -11.17
N VAL A 12 6.69 -0.19 -10.05
CA VAL A 12 7.01 0.36 -8.73
C VAL A 12 8.51 0.30 -8.45
N ALA A 13 9.22 -0.75 -8.90
CA ALA A 13 10.69 -0.79 -8.82
C ALA A 13 11.34 0.39 -9.57
N ASN A 14 10.91 0.65 -10.81
CA ASN A 14 11.45 1.74 -11.63
C ASN A 14 11.12 3.14 -11.08
N HIS A 15 10.07 3.25 -10.28
CA HIS A 15 9.61 4.49 -9.68
C HIS A 15 9.98 4.63 -8.19
N SER A 16 10.64 3.62 -7.60
CA SER A 16 10.88 3.53 -6.16
C SER A 16 11.62 4.76 -5.62
N ASP A 17 12.71 5.17 -6.27
CA ASP A 17 13.50 6.34 -5.85
C ASP A 17 12.72 7.66 -5.94
N ARG A 18 11.87 7.81 -6.96
CA ARG A 18 11.02 9.01 -7.12
C ARG A 18 9.89 9.05 -6.09
N LEU A 19 9.27 7.91 -5.81
CA LEU A 19 8.29 7.78 -4.73
C LEU A 19 8.93 8.10 -3.38
N ASN A 20 10.14 7.60 -3.15
CA ASN A 20 10.93 7.92 -1.96
C ASN A 20 11.23 9.42 -1.90
N ALA A 21 11.58 10.08 -3.00
CA ALA A 21 11.94 11.50 -3.05
C ALA A 21 10.82 12.46 -2.59
N ILE A 22 9.55 12.10 -2.78
CA ILE A 22 8.37 12.88 -2.38
C ILE A 22 7.69 12.37 -1.09
N ASN A 23 8.24 11.34 -0.45
CA ASN A 23 7.65 10.73 0.74
C ASN A 23 7.87 11.58 2.00
N ILE A 24 6.97 12.53 2.23
CA ILE A 24 7.07 13.49 3.35
C ILE A 24 5.91 13.39 4.35
N PHE A 25 4.96 12.47 4.15
CA PHE A 25 3.77 12.30 5.00
C PHE A 25 3.44 10.82 5.21
N PRO A 26 3.04 10.40 6.43
CA PRO A 26 3.03 11.19 7.67
C PRO A 26 4.45 11.46 8.18
N VAL A 27 5.40 10.59 7.82
CA VAL A 27 6.81 10.65 8.20
C VAL A 27 7.65 10.91 6.95
N ALA A 28 8.63 11.81 7.05
CA ALA A 28 9.57 12.11 5.97
C ALA A 28 10.80 11.17 5.99
N ASP A 29 10.55 9.86 5.92
CA ASP A 29 11.57 8.80 6.03
C ASP A 29 12.07 8.28 4.66
N GLY A 30 11.50 8.78 3.56
CA GLY A 30 11.98 8.46 2.23
C GLY A 30 11.88 6.98 1.84
N ASP A 31 10.95 6.21 2.41
CA ASP A 31 10.88 4.76 2.20
C ASP A 31 9.63 4.23 1.46
N THR A 32 8.62 5.08 1.19
CA THR A 32 7.32 4.64 0.62
C THR A 32 7.48 3.83 -0.67
N GLY A 33 8.36 4.24 -1.58
CA GLY A 33 8.66 3.51 -2.80
C GLY A 33 9.32 2.16 -2.55
N THR A 34 10.23 2.08 -1.57
CA THR A 34 10.88 0.82 -1.16
C THR A 34 9.85 -0.13 -0.55
N ASN A 35 9.00 0.38 0.35
CA ASN A 35 7.98 -0.38 1.04
C ASN A 35 6.91 -0.95 0.10
N LEU A 36 6.45 -0.14 -0.85
CA LEU A 36 5.53 -0.60 -1.90
C LEU A 36 6.19 -1.64 -2.81
N TYR A 37 7.43 -1.40 -3.28
CA TYR A 37 8.14 -2.35 -4.14
C TYR A 37 8.28 -3.73 -3.48
N LEU A 38 8.76 -3.77 -2.22
CA LEU A 38 8.96 -5.02 -1.49
C LEU A 38 7.64 -5.78 -1.29
N THR A 39 6.56 -5.05 -1.00
CA THR A 39 5.22 -5.62 -0.80
C THR A 39 4.63 -6.18 -2.10
N VAL A 40 4.69 -5.41 -3.20
CA VAL A 40 4.22 -5.85 -4.53
C VAL A 40 5.02 -7.06 -5.01
N ARG A 41 6.34 -7.06 -4.80
CA ARG A 41 7.21 -8.19 -5.12
C ARG A 41 6.83 -9.46 -4.35
N ALA A 42 6.50 -9.35 -3.07
CA ALA A 42 6.02 -10.48 -2.29
C ALA A 42 4.72 -11.05 -2.87
N ALA A 43 3.77 -10.17 -3.22
CA ALA A 43 2.51 -10.53 -3.86
C ALA A 43 2.71 -11.22 -5.22
N ALA A 44 3.59 -10.67 -6.07
CA ALA A 44 3.91 -11.19 -7.40
C ALA A 44 4.57 -12.56 -7.32
N ARG A 45 5.65 -12.68 -6.52
CA ARG A 45 6.38 -13.95 -6.28
C ARG A 45 5.46 -15.04 -5.78
N ALA A 46 4.54 -14.70 -4.88
CA ALA A 46 3.57 -15.64 -4.39
C ALA A 46 2.70 -16.22 -5.49
N LEU A 47 2.54 -15.62 -6.68
CA LEU A 47 1.80 -16.21 -7.81
C LEU A 47 2.66 -17.02 -8.78
N HIS A 48 3.97 -17.02 -8.60
CA HIS A 48 4.89 -17.89 -9.32
C HIS A 48 5.03 -19.23 -8.58
N ARG A 49 5.41 -20.28 -9.30
CA ARG A 49 5.75 -21.55 -8.66
C ARG A 49 7.14 -21.41 -8.05
N ASP A 50 7.28 -21.80 -6.80
CA ASP A 50 8.59 -21.99 -6.21
C ASP A 50 9.33 -23.12 -6.95
N PRO A 51 10.53 -22.88 -7.53
CA PRO A 51 11.33 -23.94 -8.14
C PRO A 51 11.73 -25.06 -7.16
N ALA A 52 11.63 -24.85 -5.85
CA ALA A 52 11.96 -25.86 -4.84
C ALA A 52 10.80 -26.78 -4.40
N GLY A 53 9.56 -26.53 -4.85
CA GLY A 53 8.41 -27.40 -4.60
C GLY A 53 7.99 -27.56 -3.13
N GLN A 54 8.29 -26.58 -2.28
CA GLN A 54 8.01 -26.63 -0.83
C GLN A 54 6.69 -25.96 -0.42
N ASP A 55 6.09 -25.16 -1.29
CA ASP A 55 4.72 -24.67 -1.09
C ASP A 55 3.70 -25.78 -1.38
N GLU A 56 2.59 -25.79 -0.64
CA GLU A 56 1.43 -26.63 -0.96
C GLU A 56 1.12 -26.50 -2.45
N ALA A 57 1.40 -27.57 -3.17
CA ALA A 57 1.32 -27.60 -4.62
C ALA A 57 -0.07 -27.12 -5.04
N VAL A 58 -0.12 -26.08 -5.87
CA VAL A 58 -1.31 -25.79 -6.67
C VAL A 58 -1.63 -27.10 -7.38
N PRO A 59 -2.79 -27.74 -7.11
CA PRO A 59 -3.23 -28.83 -7.95
C PRO A 59 -3.25 -28.26 -9.35
N ALA A 60 -2.40 -28.81 -10.22
CA ALA A 60 -2.44 -28.52 -11.64
C ALA A 60 -3.69 -29.19 -12.21
N ASP A 61 -4.88 -28.76 -11.75
CA ASP A 61 -6.13 -29.27 -12.25
C ASP A 61 -6.79 -28.25 -13.19
N ALA A 62 -7.30 -28.81 -14.28
CA ALA A 62 -7.66 -28.16 -15.53
C ALA A 62 -8.98 -27.38 -15.43
N GLY A 63 -8.96 -26.20 -14.79
CA GLY A 63 -10.04 -25.23 -14.78
C GLY A 63 -9.51 -23.79 -14.86
N GLN A 64 -10.34 -22.85 -15.36
CA GLN A 64 -10.02 -21.41 -15.27
C GLN A 64 -9.82 -21.07 -13.79
N SER A 65 -8.62 -20.60 -13.41
CA SER A 65 -8.30 -20.32 -12.02
C SER A 65 -9.23 -19.24 -11.45
N ASP A 66 -9.77 -19.49 -10.27
CA ASP A 66 -10.54 -18.54 -9.49
C ASP A 66 -9.70 -17.27 -9.24
N VAL A 67 -10.21 -16.14 -9.74
CA VAL A 67 -9.54 -14.84 -9.70
C VAL A 67 -9.42 -14.34 -8.26
N GLY A 68 -10.45 -14.55 -7.44
CA GLY A 68 -10.43 -14.21 -6.02
C GLY A 68 -9.42 -15.06 -5.24
N ALA A 69 -9.37 -16.36 -5.47
CA ALA A 69 -8.38 -17.24 -4.83
C ALA A 69 -6.94 -16.84 -5.19
N VAL A 70 -6.69 -16.51 -6.46
CA VAL A 70 -5.39 -16.00 -6.91
C VAL A 70 -5.05 -14.69 -6.21
N LEU A 71 -5.98 -13.73 -6.16
CA LEU A 71 -5.72 -12.44 -5.52
C LEU A 71 -5.58 -12.55 -4.00
N ALA A 72 -6.34 -13.44 -3.34
CA ALA A 72 -6.26 -13.71 -1.91
C ALA A 72 -4.87 -14.28 -1.53
N ARG A 73 -4.34 -15.21 -2.33
CA ARG A 73 -2.98 -15.73 -2.14
C ARG A 73 -1.91 -14.64 -2.26
N ALA A 74 -2.03 -13.76 -3.27
CA ALA A 74 -1.13 -12.63 -3.41
C ALA A 74 -1.24 -11.65 -2.23
N GLY A 75 -2.47 -11.32 -1.81
CA GLY A 75 -2.73 -10.44 -0.67
C GLY A 75 -2.19 -11.00 0.65
N ARG A 76 -2.35 -12.30 0.89
CA ARG A 76 -1.79 -12.97 2.07
C ARG A 76 -0.27 -12.85 2.12
N ALA A 77 0.41 -13.14 1.01
CA ALA A 77 1.86 -13.01 0.94
C ALA A 77 2.34 -11.55 1.05
N ALA A 78 1.59 -10.61 0.46
CA ALA A 78 1.82 -9.19 0.63
C ALA A 78 1.71 -8.80 2.11
N MET A 79 0.70 -9.29 2.83
CA MET A 79 0.46 -8.99 4.24
C MET A 79 1.55 -9.54 5.16
N GLU A 80 2.01 -10.77 4.88
CA GLU A 80 3.09 -11.40 5.66
C GLU A 80 4.43 -10.68 5.49
N GLN A 81 4.65 -10.04 4.33
CA GLN A 81 5.89 -9.34 4.00
C GLN A 81 5.74 -7.81 3.96
N ALA A 82 4.59 -7.28 4.38
CA ALA A 82 4.30 -5.86 4.33
C ALA A 82 5.29 -5.09 5.20
N ARG A 83 5.77 -3.96 4.66
CA ARG A 83 6.66 -3.01 5.33
C ARG A 83 6.06 -1.62 5.24
N GLY A 84 6.19 -0.82 6.30
CA GLY A 84 5.64 0.52 6.31
C GLY A 84 4.11 0.56 6.29
N ASN A 85 3.58 1.76 6.43
CA ASN A 85 2.15 2.03 6.27
C ASN A 85 1.71 1.78 4.82
N SER A 86 2.49 2.28 3.85
CA SER A 86 2.20 2.20 2.41
C SER A 86 2.12 0.74 1.93
N GLY A 87 3.07 -0.11 2.34
CA GLY A 87 3.03 -1.54 2.02
C GLY A 87 1.88 -2.26 2.73
N THR A 88 1.66 -1.99 4.02
CA THR A 88 0.56 -2.61 4.78
C THR A 88 -0.81 -2.25 4.20
N LEU A 89 -1.05 -0.99 3.83
CA LEU A 89 -2.31 -0.57 3.18
C LEU A 89 -2.51 -1.22 1.82
N PHE A 90 -1.45 -1.35 1.01
CA PHE A 90 -1.55 -2.07 -0.25
C PHE A 90 -1.87 -3.57 -0.05
N ALA A 91 -1.27 -4.22 0.95
CA ALA A 91 -1.61 -5.59 1.31
C ALA A 91 -3.07 -5.73 1.77
N VAL A 92 -3.57 -4.78 2.58
CA VAL A 92 -4.98 -4.70 2.98
C VAL A 92 -5.88 -4.59 1.74
N PHE A 93 -5.51 -3.72 0.80
CA PHE A 93 -6.24 -3.54 -0.45
C PHE A 93 -6.36 -4.85 -1.23
N LEU A 94 -5.26 -5.59 -1.42
CA LEU A 94 -5.27 -6.87 -2.13
C LEU A 94 -6.17 -7.91 -1.46
N CYS A 95 -6.04 -8.08 -0.14
CA CYS A 95 -6.86 -9.03 0.63
C CYS A 95 -8.36 -8.72 0.49
N ALA A 96 -8.72 -7.44 0.64
CA ALA A 96 -10.11 -7.02 0.57
C ALA A 96 -10.68 -7.04 -0.85
N ALA A 97 -9.89 -6.68 -1.86
CA ALA A 97 -10.28 -6.77 -3.27
C ALA A 97 -10.52 -8.21 -3.71
N ALA A 98 -9.90 -9.20 -3.06
CA ALA A 98 -10.09 -10.61 -3.38
C ALA A 98 -11.47 -11.14 -2.97
N GLU A 99 -12.08 -10.59 -1.92
CA GLU A 99 -13.32 -11.13 -1.34
C GLU A 99 -14.50 -11.13 -2.35
N PRO A 100 -14.81 -10.03 -3.07
CA PRO A 100 -15.91 -10.03 -4.03
C PRO A 100 -15.61 -10.85 -5.31
N LEU A 101 -14.34 -11.24 -5.51
CA LEU A 101 -13.89 -12.00 -6.68
C LEU A 101 -13.90 -13.52 -6.44
N ALA A 102 -14.15 -13.96 -5.19
CA ALA A 102 -14.17 -15.37 -4.84
C ALA A 102 -15.25 -16.13 -5.62
N GLY A 103 -14.89 -17.28 -6.19
CA GLY A 103 -15.76 -18.10 -7.02
C GLY A 103 -15.83 -17.67 -8.48
N HIS A 104 -15.20 -16.54 -8.87
CA HIS A 104 -15.26 -16.02 -10.22
C HIS A 104 -13.99 -16.33 -11.02
N THR A 105 -14.15 -16.76 -12.27
CA THR A 105 -13.01 -17.10 -13.16
C THR A 105 -12.58 -15.96 -14.07
N ARG A 106 -13.33 -14.85 -14.10
CA ARG A 106 -13.02 -13.64 -14.86
C ARG A 106 -13.44 -12.39 -14.10
N LEU A 107 -12.75 -11.29 -14.39
CA LEU A 107 -13.12 -9.96 -13.91
C LEU A 107 -14.18 -9.36 -14.85
N THR A 108 -15.19 -8.69 -14.30
CA THR A 108 -16.18 -7.88 -15.04
C THR A 108 -16.22 -6.47 -14.45
N SER A 109 -16.91 -5.53 -15.10
CA SER A 109 -17.08 -4.16 -14.58
C SER A 109 -17.67 -4.17 -13.17
N THR A 110 -18.73 -4.95 -12.94
CA THR A 110 -19.39 -5.06 -11.65
C THR A 110 -18.48 -5.66 -10.58
N LEU A 111 -17.74 -6.71 -10.92
CA LEU A 111 -16.77 -7.32 -10.01
C LEU A 111 -15.61 -6.37 -9.68
N LEU A 112 -15.13 -5.59 -10.65
CA LEU A 112 -14.10 -4.56 -10.42
C LEU A 112 -14.62 -3.48 -9.47
N ALA A 113 -15.81 -2.93 -9.73
CA ALA A 113 -16.42 -1.91 -8.86
C ALA A 113 -16.62 -2.44 -7.43
N ALA A 114 -17.12 -3.67 -7.28
CA ALA A 114 -17.28 -4.32 -6.00
C ALA A 114 -15.94 -4.54 -5.27
N ALA A 115 -14.92 -5.03 -5.98
CA ALA A 115 -13.58 -5.27 -5.43
C ALA A 115 -12.92 -3.97 -4.96
N LEU A 116 -12.92 -2.92 -5.79
CA LEU A 116 -12.36 -1.61 -5.42
C LEU A 116 -13.11 -0.98 -4.24
N ASN A 117 -14.45 -1.06 -4.24
CA ASN A 117 -15.25 -0.55 -3.12
C ASN A 117 -14.97 -1.32 -1.83
N ARG A 118 -14.85 -2.64 -1.89
CA ARG A 118 -14.51 -3.45 -0.71
C ARG A 118 -13.12 -3.11 -0.18
N ALA A 119 -12.15 -2.94 -1.09
CA ALA A 119 -10.77 -2.62 -0.76
C ALA A 119 -10.63 -1.24 -0.09
N GLN A 120 -11.27 -0.20 -0.62
CA GLN A 120 -11.19 1.12 -0.02
C GLN A 120 -11.83 1.14 1.39
N ILE A 121 -13.01 0.52 1.58
CA ILE A 121 -13.65 0.45 2.91
C ILE A 121 -12.72 -0.24 3.93
N ARG A 122 -12.07 -1.33 3.50
CA ARG A 122 -11.15 -2.05 4.38
C ARG A 122 -9.89 -1.24 4.68
N ALA A 123 -9.33 -0.54 3.71
CA ALA A 123 -8.16 0.32 3.92
C ALA A 123 -8.45 1.44 4.93
N TRP A 124 -9.58 2.14 4.78
CA TRP A 124 -10.01 3.18 5.71
C TRP A 124 -10.23 2.66 7.15
N SER A 125 -10.73 1.44 7.30
CA SER A 125 -11.01 0.84 8.63
C SER A 125 -9.83 0.09 9.28
N ALA A 126 -8.73 -0.08 8.54
CA ALA A 126 -7.52 -0.75 9.05
C ALA A 126 -6.67 0.19 9.92
N LEU A 127 -6.76 1.50 9.67
CA LEU A 127 -6.11 2.57 10.44
C LEU A 127 -6.98 2.99 11.63
N SER A 128 -6.33 3.35 12.74
CA SER A 128 -7.02 4.00 13.86
C SER A 128 -7.41 5.45 13.54
N ASP A 129 -6.50 6.21 12.92
CA ASP A 129 -6.72 7.60 12.49
C ASP A 129 -6.44 7.75 10.99
N PRO A 130 -7.41 7.45 10.11
CA PRO A 130 -7.21 7.52 8.67
C PRO A 130 -7.27 8.96 8.16
N VAL A 131 -6.29 9.33 7.33
CA VAL A 131 -6.09 10.71 6.85
C VAL A 131 -6.45 10.83 5.36
N ALA A 132 -7.34 11.77 5.03
CA ALA A 132 -7.63 12.15 3.64
C ALA A 132 -6.43 12.91 3.02
N GLY A 133 -6.30 12.92 1.69
CA GLY A 133 -5.11 13.46 1.02
C GLY A 133 -3.95 12.47 0.96
N THR A 134 -4.20 11.20 1.25
CA THR A 134 -3.23 10.10 1.14
C THR A 134 -3.68 9.07 0.10
N MET A 135 -2.94 7.97 -0.01
CA MET A 135 -3.31 6.75 -0.75
C MET A 135 -4.78 6.32 -0.55
N LEU A 136 -5.36 6.57 0.64
CA LEU A 136 -6.77 6.27 0.92
C LEU A 136 -7.74 7.03 0.01
N SER A 137 -7.49 8.33 -0.22
CA SER A 137 -8.31 9.17 -1.11
C SER A 137 -8.23 8.70 -2.57
N VAL A 138 -7.06 8.19 -2.98
CA VAL A 138 -6.85 7.61 -4.31
C VAL A 138 -7.63 6.31 -4.50
N MET A 139 -7.57 5.40 -3.52
CA MET A 139 -8.37 4.17 -3.53
C MET A 139 -9.88 4.46 -3.57
N GLU A 140 -10.34 5.43 -2.77
CA GLU A 140 -11.74 5.83 -2.73
C GLU A 140 -12.20 6.42 -4.06
N ALA A 141 -11.40 7.31 -4.66
CA ALA A 141 -11.72 7.92 -5.94
C ALA A 141 -11.77 6.92 -7.09
N ALA A 142 -10.82 5.96 -7.13
CA ALA A 142 -10.83 4.87 -8.09
C ALA A 142 -12.10 4.02 -7.97
N ALA A 143 -12.48 3.63 -6.74
CA ALA A 143 -13.68 2.85 -6.49
C ALA A 143 -14.96 3.59 -6.92
N ARG A 144 -15.07 4.87 -6.58
CA ARG A 144 -16.21 5.72 -6.94
C ARG A 144 -16.35 5.86 -8.46
N ALA A 145 -15.24 6.07 -9.17
CA ALA A 145 -15.25 6.22 -10.62
C ALA A 145 -15.64 4.92 -11.33
N ALA A 146 -15.11 3.77 -10.89
CA ALA A 146 -15.51 2.46 -11.42
C ALA A 146 -17.00 2.17 -11.18
N ALA A 147 -17.51 2.47 -9.97
CA ALA A 147 -18.91 2.28 -9.63
C ALA A 147 -19.86 3.17 -10.45
N ALA A 148 -19.45 4.41 -10.75
CA ALA A 148 -20.24 5.31 -11.59
C ALA A 148 -20.39 4.77 -13.03
N VAL A 149 -19.33 4.15 -13.57
CA VAL A 149 -19.40 3.46 -14.87
C VAL A 149 -20.31 2.25 -14.79
N ASP A 150 -20.17 1.41 -13.77
CA ASP A 150 -20.97 0.19 -13.60
C ASP A 150 -22.48 0.50 -13.53
N ALA A 151 -22.86 1.51 -12.74
CA ALA A 151 -24.24 1.96 -12.60
C ALA A 151 -24.88 2.43 -13.92
N GLY A 152 -24.07 2.89 -14.89
CA GLY A 152 -24.53 3.39 -16.18
C GLY A 152 -24.73 2.31 -17.25
N HIS A 153 -24.26 1.08 -17.05
CA HIS A 153 -24.22 0.05 -18.10
C HIS A 153 -25.17 -1.16 -17.88
N ASN A 154 -26.11 -1.08 -16.91
CA ASN A 154 -27.22 -2.04 -16.71
C ASN A 154 -26.83 -3.54 -16.72
N GLY A 155 -25.68 -3.90 -16.13
CA GLY A 155 -25.21 -5.29 -16.07
C GLY A 155 -24.53 -5.80 -17.34
N ASP A 156 -24.01 -4.89 -18.19
CA ASP A 156 -23.12 -5.27 -19.29
C ASP A 156 -21.79 -5.84 -18.77
N ASP A 157 -21.64 -7.16 -18.87
CA ASP A 157 -20.45 -7.91 -18.52
C ASP A 157 -19.41 -8.02 -19.66
N SER A 158 -19.51 -7.16 -20.68
CA SER A 158 -18.57 -7.12 -21.80
C SER A 158 -17.17 -6.63 -21.39
N ASN A 159 -16.17 -7.01 -22.18
CA ASN A 159 -14.81 -6.47 -22.02
C ASN A 159 -14.76 -4.95 -22.28
N GLN A 160 -15.69 -4.40 -23.06
CA GLN A 160 -15.78 -2.96 -23.29
C GLN A 160 -16.24 -2.22 -22.03
N ALA A 161 -17.24 -2.75 -21.32
CA ALA A 161 -17.67 -2.19 -20.03
C ALA A 161 -16.54 -2.25 -19.00
N LEU A 162 -15.84 -3.39 -18.91
CA LEU A 162 -14.68 -3.53 -18.03
C LEU A 162 -13.57 -2.51 -18.37
N GLY A 163 -13.27 -2.30 -19.65
CA GLY A 163 -12.27 -1.31 -20.06
C GLY A 163 -12.64 0.11 -19.66
N LYS A 164 -13.88 0.54 -19.91
CA LYS A 164 -14.37 1.84 -19.46
C LYS A 164 -14.26 2.01 -17.94
N ALA A 165 -14.57 0.96 -17.17
CA ALA A 165 -14.50 1.01 -15.71
C ALA A 165 -13.04 1.12 -15.22
N LEU A 166 -12.09 0.45 -15.87
CA LEU A 166 -10.66 0.56 -15.57
C LEU A 166 -10.11 1.95 -15.92
N ASP A 167 -10.45 2.48 -17.10
CA ASP A 167 -10.05 3.83 -17.50
C ASP A 167 -10.61 4.88 -16.53
N ALA A 168 -11.88 4.74 -16.12
CA ALA A 168 -12.49 5.61 -15.13
C ALA A 168 -11.81 5.49 -13.76
N ALA A 169 -11.46 4.28 -13.32
CA ALA A 169 -10.76 4.06 -12.05
C ALA A 169 -9.39 4.76 -12.04
N VAL A 170 -8.61 4.62 -13.12
CA VAL A 170 -7.29 5.28 -13.25
C VAL A 170 -7.44 6.80 -13.31
N ASN A 171 -8.40 7.33 -14.07
CA ASN A 171 -8.67 8.77 -14.12
C ASN A 171 -9.14 9.33 -12.77
N GLY A 172 -9.99 8.59 -12.06
CA GLY A 172 -10.42 8.94 -10.70
C GLY A 172 -9.24 8.98 -9.73
N ALA A 173 -8.36 7.99 -9.80
CA ALA A 173 -7.13 7.94 -9.02
C ALA A 173 -6.19 9.12 -9.34
N LEU A 174 -5.98 9.44 -10.62
CA LEU A 174 -5.15 10.56 -11.06
C LEU A 174 -5.65 11.89 -10.50
N ASN A 175 -6.95 12.16 -10.64
CA ASN A 175 -7.55 13.39 -10.11
C ASN A 175 -7.39 13.50 -8.58
N ALA A 176 -7.48 12.37 -7.88
CA ALA A 176 -7.25 12.32 -6.43
C ALA A 176 -5.79 12.58 -6.08
N VAL A 177 -4.83 11.98 -6.82
CA VAL A 177 -3.38 12.24 -6.66
C VAL A 177 -3.09 13.73 -6.79
N VAL A 178 -3.57 14.37 -7.86
CA VAL A 178 -3.39 15.83 -8.06
C VAL A 178 -3.98 16.62 -6.89
N SER A 179 -5.14 16.18 -6.37
CA SER A 179 -5.80 16.88 -5.26
C SER A 179 -5.06 16.75 -3.92
N THR A 180 -4.25 15.70 -3.72
CA THR A 180 -3.58 15.43 -2.44
C THR A 180 -2.71 16.57 -1.96
N GLU A 181 -2.02 17.26 -2.89
CA GLU A 181 -1.18 18.43 -2.61
C GLU A 181 -1.94 19.46 -1.76
N SER A 182 -3.13 19.87 -2.21
CA SER A 182 -3.95 20.88 -1.54
C SER A 182 -4.71 20.38 -0.30
N GLN A 183 -4.70 19.08 -0.03
CA GLN A 183 -5.47 18.46 1.06
C GLN A 183 -4.65 18.33 2.34
N LEU A 184 -3.32 18.33 2.24
CA LEU A 184 -2.41 18.21 3.39
C LEU A 184 -1.41 19.37 3.39
N ALA A 185 -1.36 20.11 4.49
CA ALA A 185 -0.50 21.29 4.61
C ALA A 185 0.99 20.99 4.38
N ALA A 186 1.46 19.79 4.76
CA ALA A 186 2.84 19.36 4.49
C ALA A 186 3.11 19.18 3.00
N LEU A 187 2.17 18.58 2.26
CA LEU A 187 2.26 18.39 0.81
C LEU A 187 2.15 19.72 0.07
N GLU A 188 1.22 20.60 0.47
CA GLU A 188 1.05 21.95 -0.08
C GLU A 188 2.32 22.80 0.10
N ALA A 189 2.89 22.80 1.30
CA ALA A 189 4.09 23.59 1.61
C ALA A 189 5.33 23.11 0.84
N ALA A 190 5.45 21.79 0.64
CA ALA A 190 6.52 21.19 -0.14
C ALA A 190 6.27 21.21 -1.66
N HIS A 191 5.06 21.57 -2.08
CA HIS A 191 4.61 21.54 -3.47
C HIS A 191 4.81 20.15 -4.10
N VAL A 192 4.30 19.12 -3.43
CA VAL A 192 4.35 17.73 -3.90
C VAL A 192 2.99 17.05 -3.77
N VAL A 193 2.77 16.01 -4.55
CA VAL A 193 1.66 15.07 -4.35
C VAL A 193 2.03 13.97 -3.35
N ASP A 194 1.03 13.25 -2.84
CA ASP A 194 1.24 12.13 -1.93
C ASP A 194 1.97 10.95 -2.61
N ALA A 195 3.09 10.53 -2.02
CA ALA A 195 3.90 9.41 -2.52
C ALA A 195 3.10 8.10 -2.59
N GLY A 196 2.32 7.79 -1.54
CA GLY A 196 1.49 6.60 -1.50
C GLY A 196 0.40 6.62 -2.59
N GLY A 197 -0.22 7.77 -2.80
CA GLY A 197 -1.19 8.02 -3.85
C GLY A 197 -0.63 7.78 -5.25
N VAL A 198 0.55 8.33 -5.57
CA VAL A 198 1.22 8.08 -6.86
C VAL A 198 1.54 6.59 -7.04
N GLY A 199 2.04 5.93 -5.99
CA GLY A 199 2.30 4.50 -6.01
C GLY A 199 1.04 3.67 -6.31
N MET A 200 -0.09 4.02 -5.70
CA MET A 200 -1.37 3.35 -5.96
C MET A 200 -1.90 3.62 -7.37
N LEU A 201 -1.75 4.85 -7.89
CA LEU A 201 -2.09 5.20 -9.27
C LEU A 201 -1.33 4.32 -10.29
N LEU A 202 -0.02 4.16 -10.10
CA LEU A 202 0.81 3.28 -10.92
C LEU A 202 0.32 1.82 -10.89
N ILE A 203 -0.02 1.31 -9.70
CA ILE A 203 -0.54 -0.05 -9.53
C ILE A 203 -1.88 -0.24 -10.24
N LEU A 204 -2.77 0.76 -10.22
CA LEU A 204 -4.05 0.74 -10.92
C LEU A 204 -3.86 0.79 -12.45
N ASP A 205 -2.94 1.61 -12.97
CA ASP A 205 -2.63 1.61 -14.41
C ASP A 205 -2.02 0.29 -14.87
N CYS A 206 -1.21 -0.37 -14.02
CA CYS A 206 -0.74 -1.73 -14.26
C CYS A 206 -1.90 -2.74 -14.35
N LEU A 207 -2.97 -2.59 -13.55
CA LEU A 207 -4.16 -3.43 -13.65
C LEU A 207 -4.87 -3.21 -14.99
N ARG A 208 -5.09 -1.95 -15.36
CA ARG A 208 -5.68 -1.55 -16.64
C ARG A 208 -4.89 -2.14 -17.81
N SER A 209 -3.59 -1.88 -17.88
CA SER A 209 -2.67 -2.43 -18.88
C SER A 209 -2.75 -3.96 -18.94
N ALA A 210 -2.72 -4.64 -17.79
CA ALA A 210 -2.74 -6.09 -17.73
C ALA A 210 -4.11 -6.71 -18.03
N VAL A 211 -5.21 -5.97 -18.00
CA VAL A 211 -6.54 -6.46 -18.41
C VAL A 211 -6.78 -6.16 -19.89
N LEU A 212 -6.45 -4.97 -20.35
CA LEU A 212 -6.68 -4.52 -21.73
C LEU A 212 -5.62 -5.04 -22.72
N GLY A 213 -4.45 -5.47 -22.23
CA GLY A 213 -3.34 -5.87 -23.08
C GLY A 213 -2.66 -4.69 -23.77
N GLU A 214 -2.77 -3.50 -23.17
CA GLU A 214 -2.18 -2.26 -23.64
C GLU A 214 -0.93 -1.91 -22.82
N GLY A 215 -0.11 -0.97 -23.30
CA GLY A 215 1.01 -0.43 -22.52
C GLY A 215 0.53 0.44 -21.35
N LEU A 216 1.44 0.73 -20.41
CA LEU A 216 1.22 1.78 -19.42
C LEU A 216 1.04 3.13 -20.12
N GLN A 217 0.30 4.03 -19.48
CA GLN A 217 0.07 5.37 -20.00
C GLN A 217 1.32 6.22 -19.77
N GLY A 218 2.06 6.53 -20.86
CA GLY A 218 3.36 7.21 -20.79
C GLY A 218 3.30 8.61 -20.16
N GLU A 219 2.17 9.30 -20.30
CA GLU A 219 1.97 10.67 -19.82
C GLU A 219 1.22 10.72 -18.48
N LEU A 220 0.91 9.58 -17.86
CA LEU A 220 0.04 9.51 -16.68
C LEU A 220 0.57 10.31 -15.48
N LEU A 221 1.89 10.42 -15.40
CA LEU A 221 2.60 11.04 -14.28
C LEU A 221 3.14 12.42 -14.63
N ASP A 222 2.91 12.89 -15.85
CA ASP A 222 3.44 14.17 -16.34
C ASP A 222 2.71 15.32 -15.65
N GLY A 223 3.49 16.31 -15.17
CA GLY A 223 2.95 17.49 -14.49
C GLY A 223 2.48 17.24 -13.05
N LEU A 224 2.74 16.07 -12.47
CA LEU A 224 2.59 15.87 -11.03
C LEU A 224 3.71 16.61 -10.28
N HIS A 225 3.36 17.54 -9.41
CA HIS A 225 4.35 18.33 -8.68
C HIS A 225 5.25 17.46 -7.80
N GLY A 226 6.56 17.75 -7.82
CA GLY A 226 7.59 17.02 -7.10
C GLY A 226 8.00 15.69 -7.73
N TYR A 227 7.35 15.29 -8.83
CA TYR A 227 7.57 13.98 -9.43
C TYR A 227 8.37 14.03 -10.73
N ASP A 228 8.80 15.19 -11.23
CA ASP A 228 9.61 15.25 -12.44
C ASP A 228 11.01 14.66 -12.21
N VAL A 229 11.63 14.11 -13.27
CA VAL A 229 12.95 13.44 -13.17
C VAL A 229 14.06 14.37 -12.66
N GLN A 230 13.88 15.68 -12.81
CA GLN A 230 14.84 16.70 -12.38
C GLN A 230 14.53 17.28 -10.99
N ASP A 231 13.41 16.89 -10.37
CA ASP A 231 13.03 17.42 -9.07
C ASP A 231 14.00 16.92 -7.98
N PRO A 232 14.40 17.80 -7.04
CA PRO A 232 15.28 17.42 -5.96
C PRO A 232 14.57 16.46 -4.98
N HIS A 233 15.35 15.70 -4.20
CA HIS A 233 14.80 14.95 -3.07
C HIS A 233 14.45 15.92 -1.94
N ILE A 234 13.20 15.90 -1.47
CA ILE A 234 12.64 17.00 -0.63
C ILE A 234 12.90 16.79 0.87
N HIS A 235 13.72 15.80 1.24
CA HIS A 235 13.97 15.44 2.64
C HIS A 235 14.98 16.33 3.37
N ALA A 236 15.73 17.20 2.67
CA ALA A 236 16.85 17.91 3.27
C ALA A 236 16.43 18.92 4.35
N ASP A 237 15.27 19.56 4.19
CA ASP A 237 14.81 20.66 5.06
C ASP A 237 13.64 20.27 5.98
N MET A 238 13.19 19.01 5.93
CA MET A 238 12.08 18.52 6.74
C MET A 238 12.52 18.20 8.18
N PRO A 239 11.65 18.42 9.19
CA PRO A 239 11.88 17.96 10.55
C PRO A 239 12.12 16.45 10.59
N VAL A 240 13.08 16.03 11.41
CA VAL A 240 13.30 14.60 11.68
C VAL A 240 12.22 14.15 12.64
N ASP A 241 11.53 13.07 12.28
CA ASP A 241 10.60 12.43 13.19
C ASP A 241 11.38 11.51 14.14
N ASP A 242 11.27 11.79 15.43
CA ASP A 242 11.93 11.02 16.49
C ASP A 242 11.01 9.85 16.86
N GLY A 243 11.49 8.61 16.66
CA GLY A 243 10.76 7.42 17.07
C GLY A 243 11.09 6.20 16.22
N VAL A 244 10.36 5.14 16.49
CA VAL A 244 10.55 3.83 15.87
C VAL A 244 9.23 3.27 15.35
N GLU A 245 9.33 2.57 14.23
CA GLU A 245 8.29 1.71 13.71
C GLU A 245 8.40 0.35 14.41
N VAL A 246 7.29 -0.14 14.98
CA VAL A 246 7.17 -1.51 15.48
C VAL A 246 6.19 -2.27 14.61
N MET A 247 6.67 -3.33 13.97
CA MET A 247 5.84 -4.26 13.20
C MET A 247 5.91 -5.66 13.80
N CYS A 248 4.81 -6.40 13.79
CA CYS A 248 4.81 -7.82 14.15
C CYS A 248 3.57 -8.55 13.62
N THR A 249 3.57 -9.87 13.80
CA THR A 249 2.37 -10.70 13.62
C THR A 249 2.01 -11.40 14.93
N ILE A 250 0.74 -11.35 15.31
CA ILE A 250 0.24 -11.92 16.57
C ILE A 250 -1.11 -12.61 16.37
N SER A 251 -1.33 -13.75 17.03
CA SER A 251 -2.63 -14.44 17.03
C SER A 251 -3.49 -13.94 18.18
N LEU A 252 -4.65 -13.37 17.88
CA LEU A 252 -5.57 -12.78 18.86
C LEU A 252 -7.03 -13.04 18.50
N SER A 253 -7.87 -13.19 19.54
CA SER A 253 -9.33 -13.07 19.39
C SER A 253 -9.71 -11.67 18.89
N PRO A 254 -10.88 -11.49 18.24
CA PRO A 254 -11.33 -10.17 17.81
C PRO A 254 -11.40 -9.13 18.96
N LEU A 255 -11.78 -9.55 20.16
CA LEU A 255 -11.84 -8.68 21.34
C LEU A 255 -10.44 -8.25 21.79
N SER A 256 -9.48 -9.19 21.84
CA SER A 256 -8.10 -8.89 22.19
C SER A 256 -7.44 -8.00 21.13
N ALA A 257 -7.73 -8.20 19.85
CA ALA A 257 -7.24 -7.35 18.77
C ALA A 257 -7.79 -5.92 18.86
N ALA A 258 -9.09 -5.75 19.15
CA ALA A 258 -9.67 -4.43 19.41
C ALA A 258 -9.05 -3.74 20.62
N THR A 259 -8.79 -4.50 21.70
CA THR A 259 -8.11 -3.99 22.91
C THR A 259 -6.68 -3.57 22.61
N LEU A 260 -5.93 -4.37 21.85
CA LEU A 260 -4.57 -4.04 21.43
C LEU A 260 -4.56 -2.76 20.60
N ARG A 261 -5.47 -2.64 19.61
CA ARG A 261 -5.58 -1.46 18.76
C ARG A 261 -5.78 -0.19 19.59
N GLN A 262 -6.77 -0.20 20.50
CA GLN A 262 -7.05 0.95 21.35
C GLN A 262 -5.82 1.34 22.20
N ARG A 263 -5.14 0.37 22.81
CA ARG A 263 -3.98 0.68 23.67
C ARG A 263 -2.75 1.13 22.89
N LEU A 264 -2.57 0.66 21.66
CA LEU A 264 -1.52 1.17 20.77
C LEU A 264 -1.81 2.60 20.33
N ASP A 265 -3.08 2.92 20.06
CA ASP A 265 -3.56 4.27 19.73
C ASP A 265 -3.32 5.28 20.87
N GLU A 266 -3.33 4.82 22.12
CA GLU A 266 -3.03 5.66 23.29
C GLU A 266 -1.53 6.02 23.42
N ILE A 267 -0.62 5.29 22.77
CA ILE A 267 0.84 5.43 22.97
C ILE A 267 1.61 5.71 21.68
N GLY A 268 0.95 5.72 20.53
CA GLY A 268 1.58 5.78 19.23
C GLY A 268 0.66 6.32 18.15
N GLU A 269 1.23 6.48 16.97
CA GLU A 269 0.57 7.03 15.80
C GLU A 269 0.62 6.01 14.65
N SER A 270 -0.13 6.30 13.58
CA SER A 270 -0.17 5.45 12.38
C SER A 270 -0.45 3.97 12.67
N VAL A 271 -1.31 3.69 13.67
CA VAL A 271 -1.64 2.31 14.05
C VAL A 271 -2.43 1.65 12.93
N ILE A 272 -1.84 0.59 12.34
CA ILE A 272 -2.53 -0.30 11.40
C ILE A 272 -2.61 -1.68 12.01
N MET A 273 -3.82 -2.24 12.06
CA MET A 273 -4.00 -3.65 12.39
C MET A 273 -4.90 -4.31 11.35
N SER A 274 -4.40 -5.35 10.70
CA SER A 274 -5.18 -6.11 9.73
C SER A 274 -5.03 -7.61 9.93
N GLN A 275 -6.12 -8.32 9.68
CA GLN A 275 -6.17 -9.76 9.69
C GLN A 275 -5.39 -10.33 8.48
N VAL A 276 -4.55 -11.33 8.72
CA VAL A 276 -3.73 -12.03 7.70
C VAL A 276 -4.54 -13.15 7.05
N ASP A 277 -5.15 -14.00 7.88
CA ASP A 277 -5.90 -15.19 7.45
C ASP A 277 -7.39 -15.00 7.74
N SER A 278 -8.26 -15.38 6.80
CA SER A 278 -9.72 -15.24 6.96
C SER A 278 -10.35 -16.26 7.90
N LEU A 279 -9.63 -17.35 8.21
CA LEU A 279 -10.09 -18.43 9.07
C LEU A 279 -9.53 -18.27 10.48
N ALA A 280 -10.38 -18.52 11.47
CA ALA A 280 -9.95 -18.61 12.86
C ALA A 280 -9.24 -19.94 13.12
N ASP A 281 -8.32 -19.96 14.09
CA ASP A 281 -7.84 -21.20 14.68
C ASP A 281 -8.94 -21.89 15.53
N ALA A 282 -8.61 -23.05 16.08
CA ALA A 282 -9.55 -23.84 16.89
C ALA A 282 -10.04 -23.09 18.14
N GLU A 283 -9.27 -22.09 18.58
CA GLU A 283 -9.51 -21.24 19.72
C GLU A 283 -10.28 -19.95 19.37
N GLY A 284 -10.66 -19.75 18.09
CA GLY A 284 -11.40 -18.58 17.64
C GLY A 284 -10.54 -17.32 17.48
N SER A 285 -9.22 -17.47 17.44
CA SER A 285 -8.25 -16.40 17.21
C SER A 285 -7.83 -16.32 15.75
N TYR A 286 -7.39 -15.14 15.35
CA TYR A 286 -6.93 -14.86 13.99
C TYR A 286 -5.51 -14.32 14.05
N ARG A 287 -4.73 -14.53 12.99
CA ARG A 287 -3.43 -13.86 12.83
C ARG A 287 -3.66 -12.40 12.40
N TRP A 288 -3.04 -11.48 13.12
CA TRP A 288 -3.08 -10.04 12.87
C TRP A 288 -1.68 -9.54 12.55
N ARG A 289 -1.55 -8.76 11.47
CA ARG A 289 -0.40 -7.88 11.23
C ARG A 289 -0.64 -6.59 12.02
N VAL A 290 0.37 -6.18 12.77
CA VAL A 290 0.37 -4.96 13.58
C VAL A 290 1.50 -4.06 13.08
N HIS A 291 1.19 -2.78 12.96
CA HIS A 291 2.10 -1.69 12.67
C HIS A 291 1.76 -0.53 13.61
N VAL A 292 2.78 0.09 14.21
CA VAL A 292 2.62 1.32 15.00
C VAL A 292 3.91 2.13 14.95
N HIS A 293 3.78 3.46 14.93
CA HIS A 293 4.88 4.39 15.18
C HIS A 293 4.84 4.80 16.65
N VAL A 294 5.95 4.65 17.37
CA VAL A 294 6.06 5.01 18.79
C VAL A 294 7.37 5.72 19.08
N PRO A 295 7.43 6.60 20.09
CA PRO A 295 8.70 7.20 20.51
C PRO A 295 9.74 6.18 20.99
N ASP A 296 9.30 5.07 21.60
CA ASP A 296 10.15 3.97 22.08
C ASP A 296 9.44 2.63 21.84
N ALA A 297 10.17 1.65 21.31
CA ALA A 297 9.65 0.31 21.06
C ALA A 297 9.29 -0.45 22.34
N ALA A 298 10.00 -0.21 23.46
CA ALA A 298 9.86 -1.06 24.64
C ALA A 298 8.42 -1.08 25.23
N PRO A 299 7.74 0.07 25.42
CA PRO A 299 6.33 0.08 25.83
C PRO A 299 5.40 -0.63 24.86
N ALA A 300 5.56 -0.42 23.55
CA ALA A 300 4.73 -1.03 22.52
C ALA A 300 4.88 -2.56 22.48
N VAL A 301 6.13 -3.05 22.51
CA VAL A 301 6.42 -4.49 22.53
C VAL A 301 5.90 -5.14 23.81
N ALA A 302 6.04 -4.48 24.97
CA ALA A 302 5.50 -4.97 26.23
C ALA A 302 3.97 -5.09 26.19
N LEU A 303 3.29 -4.09 25.62
CA LEU A 303 1.84 -4.11 25.42
C LEU A 303 1.41 -5.24 24.48
N ILE A 304 2.06 -5.42 23.34
CA ILE A 304 1.79 -6.51 22.40
C ILE A 304 1.93 -7.87 23.10
N ARG A 305 3.03 -8.07 23.83
CA ARG A 305 3.31 -9.32 24.59
C ARG A 305 2.32 -9.57 25.73
N SER A 306 1.66 -8.54 26.25
CA SER A 306 0.66 -8.69 27.31
C SER A 306 -0.62 -9.38 26.84
N LEU A 307 -0.88 -9.43 25.53
CA LEU A 307 -2.10 -10.00 24.95
C LEU A 307 -1.88 -11.31 24.17
N GLY A 308 -0.64 -11.65 23.86
CA GLY A 308 -0.27 -12.90 23.17
C GLY A 308 1.22 -12.92 22.81
N GLU A 309 1.69 -14.01 22.21
CA GLU A 309 3.08 -14.12 21.75
C GLU A 309 3.23 -13.62 20.32
N PRO A 310 3.91 -12.49 20.07
CA PRO A 310 4.19 -12.01 18.73
C PRO A 310 5.30 -12.80 18.05
N SER A 311 5.20 -12.88 16.73
CA SER A 311 6.18 -13.40 15.78
C SER A 311 6.67 -12.28 14.86
N ASP A 312 7.85 -12.45 14.28
CA ASP A 312 8.44 -11.53 13.29
C ASP A 312 8.43 -10.05 13.73
N ILE A 313 8.79 -9.81 14.99
CA ILE A 313 8.91 -8.44 15.51
C ILE A 313 10.07 -7.75 14.80
N SER A 314 9.77 -6.64 14.14
CA SER A 314 10.74 -5.72 13.56
C SER A 314 10.64 -4.37 14.25
N VAL A 315 11.78 -3.75 14.51
CA VAL A 315 11.88 -2.38 14.99
C VAL A 315 12.79 -1.61 14.04
N SER A 316 12.25 -0.55 13.44
CA SER A 316 12.95 0.35 12.49
C SER A 316 13.03 1.75 13.09
N GLU A 317 14.11 2.49 12.87
CA GLU A 317 14.11 3.94 13.13
C GLU A 317 13.23 4.66 12.07
N LEU A 318 12.44 5.64 12.49
CA LEU A 318 11.66 6.48 11.57
C LEU A 318 12.54 7.56 10.90
N ALA A 319 13.64 7.94 11.54
CA ALA A 319 14.58 8.91 10.98
C ALA A 319 15.51 8.28 9.93
N MET A 320 15.69 8.95 8.79
CA MET A 320 16.82 8.65 7.90
C MET A 320 18.15 9.10 8.52
N ALA A 321 19.17 8.24 8.48
CA ALA A 321 20.54 8.66 8.70
C ALA A 321 20.99 9.56 7.54
N ARG A 322 21.15 10.88 7.80
CA ARG A 322 21.74 11.80 6.82
C ARG A 322 23.26 11.70 6.83
N ASP A 323 23.88 11.86 5.66
CA ASP A 323 25.33 12.06 5.57
C ASP A 323 25.73 13.27 6.43
N PRO A 324 26.87 13.21 7.16
CA PRO A 324 27.31 14.31 7.99
C PRO A 324 27.50 15.57 7.14
N GLU A 325 26.98 16.68 7.64
CA GLU A 325 27.09 18.01 7.02
C GLU A 325 28.55 18.27 6.61
N PRO A 326 28.85 18.65 5.36
CA PRO A 326 30.22 18.95 4.97
C PRO A 326 30.74 20.09 5.84
N ALA A 327 31.84 19.82 6.55
CA ALA A 327 32.42 20.74 7.51
C ALA A 327 32.59 22.14 6.90
N PRO A 328 32.27 23.22 7.65
CA PRO A 328 32.36 24.57 7.12
C PRO A 328 33.78 24.83 6.64
N VAL A 329 33.89 25.16 5.35
CA VAL A 329 35.18 25.52 4.74
C VAL A 329 35.66 26.78 5.43
N SER A 330 36.64 26.65 6.32
CA SER A 330 37.27 27.79 6.98
C SER A 330 37.98 28.62 5.91
N SER A 331 37.39 29.75 5.51
CA SER A 331 38.05 30.78 4.71
C SER A 331 39.08 31.52 5.56
N SER A 332 40.18 30.85 5.88
CA SER A 332 41.37 31.49 6.41
C SER A 332 42.30 31.86 5.25
N GLY A 333 42.58 33.15 5.12
CA GLY A 333 43.71 33.68 4.37
C GLY A 333 43.33 34.37 3.06
N HIS A 334 43.26 35.71 3.11
CA HIS A 334 44.21 36.58 2.44
C HIS A 334 44.09 37.99 3.02
N GLU A 335 44.89 38.27 4.05
CA GLU A 335 45.27 39.64 4.40
C GLU A 335 46.12 40.22 3.25
N ARG A 336 45.82 41.46 2.86
CA ARG A 336 46.76 42.39 2.25
C ARG A 336 46.65 43.73 2.97
#